data_AF-R2XG91-F1
#
_entry.id   AF-R2XG91-F1
#
_cell.length_a   1.000
_cell.length_b   1.000
_cell.length_c   1.000
_cell.angle_alpha   90.00
_cell.angle_beta   90.00
_cell.angle_gamma   90.00
#
_symmetry.space_group_name_H-M   'P 1'
#
loop_
_entity.id
_entity.type
_entity.pdbx_description
1 polymer ?
#
loop_
_entity_poly.entity_id
_entity_poly.type
_entity_poly.pdbx_seq_one_letter_code
_entity_poly.pdbx_strand_id
1 'polypeptide(L)'
;MSGAKSNRPCLETAIDFVREGDIVVVWRLDRLGRNMKDLISIVNRLNDRGVGFHSLQENITMDKSSSTGQLMFHLFAAFAEFERNLKF
;
A
#
# COMPACT_ATOMS: atom_id res chain seq x y z
N MET A 1 17.15 -3.27 16.10
CA MET A 1 17.63 -3.56 14.72
C MET A 1 16.53 -4.27 13.95
N SER A 2 16.22 -3.79 12.73
CA SER A 2 15.64 -4.53 11.59
C SER A 2 14.64 -3.66 10.82
N GLY A 3 14.83 -3.58 9.49
CA GLY A 3 14.07 -2.74 8.56
C GLY A 3 14.95 -2.23 7.40
N ALA A 4 16.27 -2.19 7.59
CA ALA A 4 17.24 -1.71 6.62
C ALA A 4 17.72 -2.75 5.59
N LYS A 5 17.23 -4.00 5.63
CA LYS A 5 17.59 -4.99 4.61
C LYS A 5 16.74 -4.78 3.36
N SER A 6 17.40 -4.61 2.21
CA SER A 6 16.76 -4.39 0.91
C SER A 6 15.72 -5.46 0.56
N ASN A 7 15.92 -6.69 1.06
CA ASN A 7 14.99 -7.80 0.93
C ASN A 7 14.05 -7.87 2.13
N ARG A 8 12.72 -7.78 1.88
CA ARG A 8 11.65 -7.99 2.87
C ARG A 8 10.89 -9.27 2.56
N PRO A 9 11.51 -10.45 2.71
CA PRO A 9 10.89 -11.72 2.35
C PRO A 9 9.57 -11.96 3.09
N CYS A 10 9.46 -11.49 4.34
CA CYS A 10 8.21 -11.62 5.11
C CYS A 10 7.08 -10.75 4.56
N LEU A 11 7.38 -9.54 4.05
CA LEU A 11 6.36 -8.69 3.44
C LEU A 11 5.89 -9.30 2.12
N GLU A 12 6.83 -9.76 1.29
CA GLU A 12 6.50 -10.42 0.03
C GLU A 12 5.67 -11.69 0.28
N THR A 13 6.07 -12.51 1.26
CA THR A 13 5.29 -13.70 1.66
C THR A 13 3.87 -13.33 2.12
N ALA A 14 3.72 -12.24 2.88
CA ALA A 14 2.41 -11.77 3.32
C ALA A 14 1.55 -11.28 2.14
N ILE A 15 2.14 -10.54 1.21
CA ILE A 15 1.47 -10.09 -0.02
C ILE A 15 1.08 -11.30 -0.88
N ASP A 16 1.92 -12.33 -0.98
CA ASP A 16 1.62 -13.53 -1.74
C ASP A 16 0.52 -14.39 -1.11
N PHE A 17 0.44 -14.41 0.22
CA PHE A 17 -0.57 -15.16 0.96
C PHE A 17 -2.00 -14.61 0.80
N VAL A 18 -2.16 -13.29 0.70
CA VAL A 18 -3.48 -12.64 0.65
C VAL A 18 -4.20 -12.89 -0.68
N ARG A 19 -5.53 -13.02 -0.59
CA ARG A 19 -6.44 -13.32 -1.69
C ARG A 19 -7.33 -12.13 -2.01
N GLU A 20 -7.92 -12.13 -3.19
CA GLU A 20 -8.93 -11.14 -3.55
C GLU A 20 -10.03 -11.06 -2.47
N GLY A 21 -10.38 -9.83 -2.07
CA GLY A 21 -11.33 -9.57 -0.98
C GLY A 21 -10.72 -9.51 0.42
N ASP A 22 -9.47 -9.96 0.62
CA ASP A 22 -8.78 -9.77 1.90
C ASP A 22 -8.43 -8.29 2.13
N ILE A 23 -8.14 -7.93 3.38
CA ILE A 23 -7.63 -6.60 3.76
C ILE A 23 -6.31 -6.75 4.51
N VAL A 24 -5.26 -6.13 3.99
CA VAL A 24 -3.98 -6.01 4.71
C VAL A 24 -4.06 -4.88 5.71
N VAL A 25 -3.95 -5.21 6.99
CA VAL A 25 -3.97 -4.23 8.08
C VAL A 25 -2.56 -3.97 8.57
N VAL A 26 -2.20 -2.68 8.71
CA VAL A 26 -0.93 -2.25 9.29
C VAL A 26 -1.17 -1.27 10.42
N TRP A 27 -0.18 -1.19 11.32
CA TRP A 27 -0.23 -0.23 12.43
C TRP A 27 -0.17 1.22 11.96
N ARG A 28 0.81 1.55 11.10
CA ARG A 28 1.06 2.91 10.60
C ARG A 28 1.69 2.86 9.20
N LEU A 29 1.42 3.86 8.36
CA LEU A 29 1.90 3.93 6.97
C LEU A 29 3.44 3.93 6.84
N ASP A 30 4.13 4.70 7.67
CA ASP A 30 5.60 4.81 7.69
C ASP A 30 6.33 3.51 8.11
N ARG A 31 5.60 2.52 8.67
CA ARG A 31 6.11 1.19 9.01
C ARG A 31 5.97 0.22 7.84
N LEU A 32 5.05 0.50 6.93
CA LEU A 32 4.87 -0.29 5.73
C LEU A 32 5.82 0.14 4.61
N GLY A 33 5.90 1.42 4.27
CA GLY A 33 6.78 1.90 3.21
C GLY A 33 8.07 2.51 3.75
N ARG A 34 9.21 2.30 3.08
CA ARG A 34 10.48 2.98 3.42
C ARG A 34 10.50 4.44 2.96
N ASN A 35 9.64 4.79 2.02
CA ASN A 35 9.38 6.13 1.52
C ASN A 35 8.01 6.13 0.81
N MET A 36 7.57 7.30 0.35
CA MET A 36 6.28 7.46 -0.34
C MET A 36 6.16 6.57 -1.58
N LYS A 37 7.23 6.49 -2.40
CA LYS A 37 7.24 5.65 -3.62
C LYS A 37 7.05 4.17 -3.28
N ASP A 38 7.74 3.66 -2.26
CA ASP A 38 7.63 2.27 -1.79
C ASP A 38 6.22 1.98 -1.29
N LEU A 39 5.65 2.89 -0.48
CA LEU A 39 4.29 2.76 0.03
C LEU A 39 3.25 2.70 -1.10
N ILE A 40 3.32 3.65 -2.03
CA ILE A 40 2.44 3.70 -3.20
C ILE A 40 2.54 2.42 -4.02
N SER A 41 3.76 1.91 -4.24
CA SER A 41 3.98 0.68 -4.98
C SER A 41 3.35 -0.53 -4.29
N ILE A 42 3.44 -0.63 -2.96
CA ILE A 42 2.84 -1.73 -2.19
C ILE A 42 1.31 -1.65 -2.26
N VAL A 43 0.73 -0.47 -2.01
CA VAL A 43 -0.72 -0.25 -2.02
C VAL A 43 -1.31 -0.55 -3.40
N ASN A 44 -0.67 -0.10 -4.48
CA ASN A 44 -1.14 -0.40 -5.84
C ASN A 44 -1.08 -1.90 -6.17
N ARG A 45 -0.01 -2.60 -5.75
CA ARG A 45 0.08 -4.06 -5.93
C ARG A 45 -1.06 -4.80 -5.23
N LEU A 46 -1.47 -4.36 -4.04
CA LEU A 46 -2.61 -4.92 -3.33
C LEU A 46 -3.92 -4.63 -4.09
N ASN A 47 -4.10 -3.39 -4.54
CA ASN A 47 -5.28 -2.98 -5.31
C ASN A 47 -5.45 -3.76 -6.62
N ASP A 48 -4.37 -3.98 -7.36
CA ASP A 48 -4.36 -4.73 -8.61
C ASP A 48 -4.80 -6.19 -8.39
N ARG A 49 -4.55 -6.74 -7.20
CA ARG A 49 -5.01 -8.07 -6.77
C ARG A 49 -6.40 -8.08 -6.13
N GLY A 50 -7.09 -6.93 -6.08
CA GLY A 50 -8.38 -6.80 -5.41
C GLY A 50 -8.29 -6.96 -3.88
N VAL A 51 -7.11 -6.72 -3.32
CA VAL A 51 -6.86 -6.75 -1.87
C VAL A 51 -6.98 -5.34 -1.32
N GLY A 52 -7.76 -5.18 -0.25
CA GLY A 52 -7.87 -3.94 0.50
C GLY A 52 -6.66 -3.67 1.39
N PHE A 53 -6.57 -2.44 1.88
CA PHE A 53 -5.51 -1.97 2.74
C PHE A 53 -6.08 -1.08 3.84
N HIS A 54 -5.63 -1.25 5.08
CA HIS A 54 -6.05 -0.42 6.21
C HIS A 54 -4.89 -0.04 7.11
N SER A 55 -4.79 1.24 7.46
CA SER A 55 -3.85 1.73 8.47
C SER A 55 -4.60 2.13 9.74
N LEU A 56 -4.23 1.50 10.86
CA LEU A 56 -4.89 1.70 12.15
C LEU A 56 -4.66 3.10 12.71
N GLN A 57 -3.42 3.61 12.67
CA GLN A 57 -3.09 4.89 13.29
C GLN A 57 -3.63 6.09 12.51
N GLU A 58 -3.53 6.06 11.17
CA GLU A 58 -4.11 7.11 10.32
C GLU A 58 -5.63 6.96 10.15
N ASN A 59 -6.20 5.81 10.54
CA ASN A 59 -7.59 5.45 10.31
C ASN A 59 -8.00 5.60 8.83
N ILE A 60 -7.16 5.05 7.94
CA ILE A 60 -7.35 5.10 6.49
C ILE A 60 -7.65 3.70 5.99
N THR A 61 -8.80 3.54 5.33
CA THR A 61 -9.17 2.32 4.61
C THR A 61 -9.15 2.58 3.11
N MET A 62 -8.53 1.67 2.37
CA MET A 62 -8.50 1.62 0.91
C MET A 62 -9.02 0.25 0.50
N ASP A 63 -10.28 0.19 0.09
CA ASP A 63 -10.90 -1.04 -0.40
C ASP A 63 -11.78 -0.70 -1.62
N LYS A 64 -12.01 -1.70 -2.49
CA LYS A 64 -12.86 -1.52 -3.68
C LYS A 64 -14.36 -1.55 -3.35
N SER A 65 -14.75 -1.94 -2.14
CA SER A 65 -16.15 -2.04 -1.71
C SER A 65 -16.74 -0.70 -1.24
N SER A 66 -15.89 0.29 -0.95
CA SER A 66 -16.23 1.61 -0.43
C SER A 66 -15.87 2.71 -1.42
N SER A 67 -16.77 3.65 -1.64
CA SER A 67 -16.51 4.82 -2.49
C SER A 67 -15.37 5.68 -1.95
N THR A 68 -15.26 5.83 -0.62
CA THR A 68 -14.13 6.51 0.03
C THR A 68 -12.83 5.74 -0.17
N GLY A 69 -12.88 4.41 -0.07
CA GLY A 69 -11.72 3.54 -0.29
C GLY A 69 -11.18 3.64 -1.72
N GLN A 70 -12.08 3.63 -2.71
CA GLN A 70 -11.74 3.83 -4.12
C GLN A 70 -11.14 5.22 -4.39
N LEU A 71 -11.69 6.28 -3.79
CA LEU A 71 -11.11 7.63 -3.91
C LEU A 71 -9.67 7.66 -3.40
N MET A 72 -9.39 7.00 -2.27
CA MET A 72 -8.04 6.95 -1.72
C MET A 72 -7.07 6.19 -2.63
N PHE A 73 -7.50 5.11 -3.28
CA PHE A 73 -6.69 4.44 -4.30
C PHE A 73 -6.38 5.36 -5.49
N HIS A 74 -7.36 6.11 -5.99
CA HIS A 74 -7.14 7.06 -7.07
C HIS A 74 -6.15 8.16 -6.70
N LEU A 75 -6.22 8.66 -5.47
CA LEU A 75 -5.28 9.66 -4.97
C LEU A 75 -3.84 9.10 -4.91
N PHE A 76 -3.67 7.85 -4.46
CA PHE A 76 -2.37 7.18 -4.44
C PHE A 76 -1.83 6.89 -5.84
N ALA A 77 -2.68 6.52 -6.79
CA ALA A 77 -2.31 6.37 -8.19
C ALA A 77 -1.85 7.72 -8.79
N ALA A 78 -2.56 8.81 -8.51
CA ALA A 78 -2.17 10.16 -8.94
C ALA A 78 -0.81 10.58 -8.33
N PHE A 79 -0.56 10.26 -7.06
CA PHE A 79 0.75 10.49 -6.45
C PHE A 79 1.86 9.65 -7.11
N ALA A 80 1.57 8.40 -7.50
CA ALA A 80 2.51 7.55 -8.24
C ALA A 80 2.95 8.20 -9.56
N GLU A 81 1.98 8.79 -10.28
CA GLU A 81 2.21 9.51 -11.51
C GLU A 81 2.98 10.81 -11.29
N PHE A 82 2.58 11.60 -10.29
CA PHE A 82 3.28 12.82 -9.91
C PHE A 82 4.76 12.54 -9.57
N GLU A 83 5.05 11.54 -8.75
CA GLU A 83 6.41 11.11 -8.39
C GLU A 83 7.23 10.66 -9.60
N ARG A 84 6.60 9.99 -10.58
CA ARG A 84 7.26 9.58 -11.82
C ARG A 84 7.65 10.80 -12.66
N ASN A 85 6.79 11.81 -12.71
CA ASN A 85 6.99 13.03 -13.48
C ASN A 85 7.99 14.01 -12.82
N LEU A 86 8.20 13.96 -11.50
CA LEU A 86 9.21 14.79 -10.82
C LEU A 86 10.66 14.33 -11.02
N LYS A 87 10.87 13.09 -11.47
CA LYS A 87 12.21 12.55 -11.75
C LYS A 87 12.63 12.92 -13.18
N PHE A 88 13.03 14.18 -13.35
CA PHE A 88 13.82 14.66 -14.51
C PHE A 88 15.31 14.67 -14.14
#